data_AF-A0A382YR50-F1
#
_entry.id   AF-A0A382YR50-F1
#
_cell.length_a   1.000
_cell.length_b   1.000
_cell.length_c   1.000
_cell.angle_alpha   90.00
_cell.angle_beta   90.00
_cell.angle_gamma   90.00
#
_symmetry.space_group_name_H-M   'P 1'
#
loop_
_entity.id
_entity.type
_entity.pdbx_description
1 polymer ?
#
loop_
_entity_poly.entity_id
_entity_poly.type
_entity_poly.pdbx_seq_one_letter_code
_entity_poly.pdbx_strand_id
1 'polypeptide(L)'
;DLYDLGLSGTTKYLKDARDLIKIYINAILNDDEGRYRLSKQELTTLKLSYYQLQSLVNTYHKPISHLFGTGIGIELMFLDSILAQRLMTWFQHQGIVLLPIHDSFIINSGYEMTLKNQMQIEYQRLMKKYIRVKSSGTKIREYFNKDLPLKIQPKEQIIGSKQLYDLVVNDDDDNDIYSRYLSSWYSWISS
;
A
#
# COMPACT_ATOMS: atom_id res chain seq x y z
N ASP A 1 -16.15 0.67 5.74
CA ASP A 1 -15.08 0.33 4.79
C ASP A 1 -15.34 1.12 3.51
N LEU A 2 -14.33 1.64 2.81
CA LEU A 2 -14.52 2.51 1.63
C LEU A 2 -15.33 1.82 0.52
N TYR A 3 -15.23 0.49 0.41
CA TYR A 3 -15.85 -0.29 -0.65
C TYR A 3 -17.15 -0.99 -0.21
N ASP A 4 -17.61 -0.73 1.01
CA ASP A 4 -18.84 -1.29 1.55
C ASP A 4 -19.98 -0.28 1.41
N LEU A 5 -20.76 -0.45 0.34
CA LEU A 5 -21.90 0.41 -0.01
C LEU A 5 -23.19 0.03 0.73
N GLY A 6 -23.12 -0.79 1.79
CA GLY A 6 -24.29 -1.20 2.57
C GLY A 6 -25.15 -2.27 1.88
N LEU A 7 -24.56 -3.08 1.01
CA LEU A 7 -25.25 -4.21 0.37
C LEU A 7 -25.49 -5.32 1.41
N SER A 8 -26.63 -5.99 1.31
CA SER A 8 -26.99 -7.13 2.17
C SER A 8 -26.99 -8.42 1.36
N GLY A 9 -26.49 -9.52 1.94
CA GLY A 9 -26.42 -10.81 1.27
C GLY A 9 -25.57 -11.84 2.00
N THR A 10 -25.22 -12.92 1.31
CA THR A 10 -24.34 -13.96 1.85
C THR A 10 -22.89 -13.47 1.93
N THR A 11 -22.08 -14.05 2.82
CA THR A 11 -20.66 -13.68 2.99
C THR A 11 -19.86 -13.75 1.68
N LYS A 12 -20.12 -14.76 0.85
CA LYS A 12 -19.49 -14.91 -0.47
C LYS A 12 -19.87 -13.75 -1.39
N TYR A 13 -21.16 -13.45 -1.49
CA TYR A 13 -21.66 -12.34 -2.30
C TYR A 13 -21.07 -11.00 -1.86
N LEU A 14 -21.00 -10.73 -0.55
CA LEU A 14 -20.44 -9.46 -0.05
C LEU A 14 -18.96 -9.30 -0.38
N LYS A 15 -18.19 -10.41 -0.36
CA LYS A 15 -16.79 -10.39 -0.78
C LYS A 15 -16.66 -10.09 -2.28
N ASP A 16 -17.40 -10.81 -3.11
CA ASP A 16 -17.37 -10.63 -4.57
C ASP A 16 -17.84 -9.21 -4.96
N ALA A 17 -18.90 -8.72 -4.30
CA ALA A 17 -19.42 -7.37 -4.50
C ALA A 17 -18.39 -6.30 -4.11
N ARG A 18 -17.71 -6.47 -2.97
CA ARG A 18 -16.67 -5.56 -2.51
C ARG A 18 -15.52 -5.46 -3.51
N ASP A 19 -15.09 -6.58 -4.08
CA ASP A 19 -14.00 -6.61 -5.06
C ASP A 19 -14.40 -5.89 -6.36
N LEU A 20 -15.63 -6.11 -6.85
CA LEU A 20 -16.16 -5.39 -8.02
C LEU A 20 -16.35 -3.88 -7.76
N ILE A 21 -16.86 -3.51 -6.58
CA ILE A 21 -17.01 -2.10 -6.19
C ILE A 21 -15.65 -1.42 -6.11
N LYS A 22 -14.63 -2.09 -5.58
CA LYS A 22 -13.26 -1.57 -5.55
C LYS A 22 -12.72 -1.30 -6.94
N ILE A 23 -12.89 -2.23 -7.87
CA ILE A 23 -12.49 -2.06 -9.26
C ILE A 23 -13.21 -0.85 -9.86
N TYR A 24 -14.53 -0.76 -9.68
CA TYR A 24 -15.33 0.33 -10.21
C TYR A 24 -14.91 1.69 -9.66
N ILE A 25 -14.79 1.85 -8.34
CA ILE A 25 -14.41 3.12 -7.70
C ILE A 25 -13.01 3.56 -8.15
N ASN A 26 -12.05 2.65 -8.19
CA ASN A 26 -10.68 2.99 -8.62
C ASN A 26 -10.65 3.41 -10.09
N ALA A 27 -11.43 2.74 -10.94
CA ALA A 27 -11.49 3.07 -12.36
C ALA A 27 -12.16 4.43 -12.59
N ILE A 28 -13.32 4.71 -11.99
CA ILE A 28 -14.00 6.01 -12.17
C ILE A 28 -13.21 7.19 -11.58
N LEU A 29 -12.34 6.96 -10.59
CA LEU A 29 -11.49 8.01 -10.03
C LEU A 29 -10.37 8.41 -11.02
N ASN A 30 -9.88 7.44 -11.80
CA ASN A 30 -8.78 7.62 -12.76
C ASN A 30 -9.26 7.91 -14.19
N ASP A 31 -10.51 7.62 -14.51
CA ASP A 31 -11.11 7.75 -15.85
C ASP A 31 -11.51 9.20 -16.16
N ASP A 32 -10.54 10.00 -16.58
CA ASP A 32 -10.70 11.40 -17.01
C ASP A 32 -11.63 11.56 -18.23
N GLU A 33 -11.82 10.51 -19.01
CA GLU A 33 -12.76 10.49 -20.14
C GLU A 33 -14.20 10.09 -19.76
N GLY A 34 -14.42 9.59 -18.53
CA GLY A 34 -15.72 9.18 -18.01
C GLY A 34 -16.36 7.98 -18.73
N ARG A 35 -15.58 7.15 -19.44
CA ARG A 35 -16.06 6.03 -20.28
C ARG A 35 -16.12 4.68 -19.57
N TYR A 36 -15.47 4.53 -18.43
CA TYR A 36 -15.35 3.25 -17.74
C TYR A 36 -16.70 2.77 -17.20
N ARG A 37 -17.06 1.52 -17.53
CA ARG A 37 -18.29 0.87 -17.06
C ARG A 37 -17.97 -0.58 -16.70
N LEU A 38 -18.58 -1.08 -15.62
CA LEU A 38 -18.58 -2.53 -15.37
C LEU A 38 -19.32 -3.25 -16.51
N SER A 39 -18.87 -4.47 -16.82
CA SER A 39 -19.51 -5.33 -17.80
C SER A 39 -20.92 -5.73 -17.33
N LYS A 40 -21.75 -6.17 -18.27
CA LYS A 40 -23.10 -6.66 -17.96
C LYS A 40 -23.07 -7.84 -16.98
N GLN A 41 -22.07 -8.72 -17.07
CA GLN A 41 -21.92 -9.87 -16.19
C GLN A 41 -21.62 -9.44 -14.76
N GLU A 42 -20.70 -8.48 -14.57
CA GLU A 42 -20.34 -7.94 -13.25
C GLU A 42 -21.50 -7.19 -12.59
N LEU A 43 -22.26 -6.40 -13.37
CA LEU A 43 -23.49 -5.76 -12.87
C LEU A 43 -24.55 -6.78 -12.47
N THR A 44 -24.66 -7.90 -13.20
CA THR A 44 -25.56 -9.01 -12.85
C THR A 44 -25.14 -9.66 -11.53
N THR A 45 -23.84 -9.88 -11.32
CA THR A 45 -23.29 -10.39 -10.06
C THR A 45 -23.61 -9.46 -8.89
N LEU A 46 -23.53 -8.15 -9.10
CA LEU A 46 -23.88 -7.13 -8.11
C LEU A 46 -25.40 -7.00 -7.88
N LYS A 47 -26.24 -7.58 -8.74
CA LYS A 47 -27.70 -7.40 -8.74
C LYS A 47 -28.12 -5.91 -8.78
N LEU A 48 -27.30 -5.07 -9.42
CA LEU A 48 -27.52 -3.63 -9.55
C LEU A 48 -27.49 -3.23 -11.01
N SER A 49 -28.35 -2.29 -11.39
CA SER A 49 -28.19 -1.57 -12.66
C SER A 49 -27.03 -0.59 -12.57
N TYR A 50 -26.50 -0.17 -13.73
CA TYR A 50 -25.47 0.86 -13.80
C TYR A 50 -25.85 2.14 -13.05
N TYR A 51 -27.07 2.64 -13.27
CA TYR A 51 -27.57 3.85 -12.60
C TYR A 51 -27.70 3.69 -11.08
N GLN A 52 -28.12 2.51 -10.61
CA GLN A 52 -28.19 2.23 -9.18
C GLN A 52 -26.79 2.18 -8.57
N LEU A 53 -25.82 1.53 -9.20
CA LEU A 53 -24.44 1.49 -8.73
C LEU A 53 -23.83 2.90 -8.68
N GLN A 54 -23.98 3.67 -9.75
CA GLN A 54 -23.48 5.05 -9.81
C GLN A 54 -24.11 5.93 -8.73
N SER A 55 -25.43 5.83 -8.54
CA SER A 55 -26.15 6.58 -7.50
C SER A 55 -25.70 6.20 -6.09
N LEU A 56 -25.55 4.89 -5.82
CA LEU A 56 -25.05 4.39 -4.53
C LEU A 56 -23.64 4.90 -4.23
N VAL A 57 -22.73 4.79 -5.21
CA VAL A 57 -21.35 5.26 -5.09
C VAL A 57 -21.32 6.78 -4.85
N ASN A 58 -22.06 7.56 -5.63
CA ASN A 58 -22.13 9.01 -5.46
C ASN A 58 -22.74 9.45 -4.13
N THR A 59 -23.74 8.71 -3.64
CA THR A 59 -24.40 9.01 -2.36
C THR A 59 -23.49 8.68 -1.20
N TYR A 60 -22.86 7.51 -1.22
CA TYR A 60 -21.94 7.05 -0.19
C TYR A 60 -20.68 7.92 -0.13
N HIS A 61 -20.11 8.24 -1.28
CA HIS A 61 -18.89 9.05 -1.43
C HIS A 61 -19.18 10.51 -1.73
N LYS A 62 -20.32 11.05 -1.27
CA LYS A 62 -20.70 12.45 -1.50
C LYS A 62 -19.58 13.48 -1.25
N PRO A 63 -18.70 13.33 -0.24
CA PRO A 63 -17.59 14.27 -0.03
C PRO A 63 -16.56 14.31 -1.17
N ILE A 64 -16.39 13.22 -1.92
CA ILE A 64 -15.38 13.08 -2.99
C ILE A 64 -15.99 12.87 -4.37
N SER A 65 -17.33 12.86 -4.49
CA SER A 65 -18.00 12.57 -5.76
C SER A 65 -17.69 13.57 -6.87
N HIS A 66 -17.37 14.81 -6.50
CA HIS A 66 -16.91 15.86 -7.41
C HIS A 66 -15.53 15.59 -8.02
N LEU A 67 -14.79 14.61 -7.48
CA LEU A 67 -13.48 14.19 -7.98
C LEU A 67 -13.56 12.94 -8.87
N PHE A 68 -14.74 12.33 -9.03
CA PHE A 68 -14.89 11.22 -9.97
C PHE A 68 -14.83 11.74 -11.39
N GLY A 69 -14.09 11.04 -12.25
CA GLY A 69 -13.89 11.41 -13.65
C GLY A 69 -12.95 12.59 -13.88
N THR A 70 -12.18 13.03 -12.87
CA THR A 70 -11.22 14.13 -13.03
C THR A 70 -9.78 13.66 -13.25
N GLY A 71 -9.51 12.36 -13.14
CA GLY A 71 -8.15 11.80 -13.20
C GLY A 71 -7.30 12.10 -11.97
N ILE A 72 -7.87 12.67 -10.89
CA ILE A 72 -7.15 13.06 -9.67
C ILE A 72 -6.34 11.91 -9.05
N GLY A 73 -6.76 10.66 -9.26
CA GLY A 73 -6.05 9.52 -8.71
C GLY A 73 -4.63 9.39 -9.26
N ILE A 74 -4.38 9.79 -10.51
CA ILE A 74 -3.03 9.83 -11.09
C ILE A 74 -2.17 10.89 -10.38
N GLU A 75 -2.72 12.07 -10.11
CA GLU A 75 -2.02 13.12 -9.36
C GLU A 75 -1.69 12.67 -7.94
N LEU A 76 -2.63 12.01 -7.25
CA LEU A 76 -2.38 11.46 -5.92
C LEU A 76 -1.28 10.38 -5.94
N MET A 77 -1.28 9.49 -6.94
CA MET A 77 -0.22 8.50 -7.12
C MET A 77 1.16 9.14 -7.38
N PHE A 78 1.18 10.25 -8.11
CA PHE A 78 2.40 11.03 -8.32
C PHE A 78 2.91 11.65 -7.01
N LEU A 79 2.02 12.24 -6.22
CA LEU A 79 2.38 12.79 -4.91
C LEU A 79 2.89 11.72 -3.93
N ASP A 80 2.30 10.52 -3.95
CA ASP A 80 2.79 9.37 -3.17
C ASP A 80 4.21 8.96 -3.61
N SER A 81 4.49 9.00 -4.92
CA SER A 81 5.83 8.72 -5.46
C SER A 81 6.85 9.79 -5.02
N ILE A 82 6.48 11.07 -5.00
CA ILE A 82 7.32 12.15 -4.46
C ILE A 82 7.59 11.92 -2.97
N LEU A 83 6.58 11.56 -2.20
CA LEU A 83 6.73 11.28 -0.77
C LEU A 83 7.73 10.14 -0.55
N ALA A 84 7.59 9.04 -1.28
CA ALA A 84 8.50 7.91 -1.22
C ALA A 84 9.94 8.32 -1.57
N GLN A 85 10.13 9.05 -2.65
CA GLN A 85 11.45 9.56 -3.05
C GLN A 85 12.09 10.40 -1.94
N ARG A 86 11.36 11.36 -1.37
CA ARG A 86 11.89 12.23 -0.30
C ARG A 86 12.30 11.45 0.94
N LEU A 87 11.51 10.43 1.31
CA LEU A 87 11.84 9.55 2.42
C LEU A 87 13.11 8.76 2.12
N MET A 88 13.19 8.14 0.94
CA MET A 88 14.37 7.37 0.54
C MET A 88 15.64 8.23 0.55
N THR A 89 15.60 9.44 -0.01
CA THR A 89 16.73 10.37 0.00
C THR A 89 17.11 10.77 1.43
N TRP A 90 16.14 11.07 2.30
CA TRP A 90 16.42 11.43 3.68
C TRP A 90 17.10 10.30 4.46
N PHE A 91 16.63 9.06 4.31
CA PHE A 91 17.23 7.89 4.96
C PHE A 91 18.60 7.53 4.36
N GLN A 92 18.77 7.68 3.04
CA GLN A 92 20.05 7.47 2.38
C GLN A 92 21.12 8.44 2.90
N HIS A 93 20.81 9.72 3.12
CA HIS A 93 21.76 10.67 3.73
C HIS A 93 22.20 10.27 5.14
N GLN A 94 21.45 9.40 5.82
CA GLN A 94 21.78 8.85 7.13
C GLN A 94 22.45 7.47 7.05
N GLY A 95 22.72 6.96 5.85
CA GLY A 95 23.26 5.62 5.65
C GLY A 95 22.26 4.50 5.97
N ILE A 96 20.97 4.81 5.99
CA ILE A 96 19.90 3.84 6.32
C ILE A 96 19.16 3.44 5.04
N VAL A 97 18.92 2.15 4.92
CA VAL A 97 18.24 1.54 3.78
C VAL A 97 16.73 1.54 4.04
N LEU A 98 15.98 2.17 3.13
CA LEU A 98 14.53 2.21 3.12
C LEU A 98 14.02 1.65 1.79
N LEU A 99 13.17 0.62 1.81
CA LEU A 99 12.57 0.06 0.60
C LEU A 99 11.13 0.55 0.43
N PRO A 100 10.79 1.23 -0.67
CA PRO A 100 9.39 1.50 -1.00
C PRO A 100 8.70 0.24 -1.57
N ILE A 101 7.50 -0.05 -1.09
CA ILE A 101 6.56 -1.00 -1.68
C ILE A 101 5.19 -0.32 -1.77
N HIS A 102 4.89 0.27 -2.92
CA HIS A 102 3.70 1.10 -3.13
C HIS A 102 3.55 2.18 -2.04
N ASP A 103 2.53 2.07 -1.18
CA ASP A 103 2.22 2.99 -0.07
C ASP A 103 2.89 2.61 1.26
N SER A 104 3.65 1.52 1.24
CA SER A 104 4.29 0.91 2.39
C SER A 104 5.80 0.99 2.24
N PHE A 105 6.51 0.87 3.36
CA PHE A 105 7.96 0.86 3.36
C PHE A 105 8.50 -0.27 4.23
N ILE A 106 9.61 -0.86 3.79
CA ILE A 106 10.40 -1.78 4.61
C ILE A 106 11.61 -1.02 5.13
N ILE A 107 11.80 -1.07 6.44
CA ILE A 107 12.97 -0.53 7.13
C ILE A 107 13.38 -1.51 8.24
N ASN A 108 14.64 -1.44 8.66
CA ASN A 108 15.06 -2.10 9.89
C ASN A 108 14.21 -1.60 11.07
N SER A 109 13.70 -2.53 11.89
CA SER A 109 12.80 -2.26 13.01
C SER A 109 13.36 -1.25 14.01
N GLY A 110 14.69 -1.15 14.16
CA GLY A 110 15.34 -0.14 14.99
C GLY A 110 15.04 1.31 14.58
N TYR A 111 14.63 1.54 13.31
CA TYR A 111 14.31 2.86 12.77
C TYR A 111 12.82 3.06 12.49
N GLU A 112 11.94 2.14 12.93
CA GLU A 112 10.49 2.21 12.70
C GLU A 112 9.91 3.56 13.16
N MET A 113 10.27 4.00 14.37
CA MET A 113 9.78 5.26 14.93
C MET A 113 10.28 6.47 14.15
N THR A 114 11.54 6.45 13.71
CA THR A 114 12.14 7.48 12.87
C THR A 114 11.42 7.58 11.53
N LEU A 115 11.16 6.45 10.88
CA LEU A 115 10.41 6.40 9.62
C LEU A 115 9.00 6.95 9.81
N LYS A 116 8.31 6.53 10.87
CA LYS A 116 6.97 7.00 11.17
C LYS A 116 6.90 8.52 11.31
N ASN A 117 7.83 9.09 12.08
CA ASN A 117 7.91 10.54 12.28
C ASN A 117 8.23 11.26 10.96
N GLN A 118 9.20 10.75 10.20
CA GLN A 118 9.61 11.37 8.94
C GLN A 118 8.49 11.29 7.88
N MET A 119 7.75 10.18 7.82
CA MET A 119 6.56 10.03 6.98
C MET A 119 5.51 11.09 7.31
N GLN A 120 5.26 11.34 8.61
CA GLN A 120 4.31 12.38 9.03
C GLN A 120 4.78 13.79 8.65
N ILE A 121 6.08 14.09 8.83
CA ILE A 121 6.67 15.37 8.48
C ILE A 121 6.57 15.63 6.97
N GLU A 122 7.02 14.68 6.14
CA GLU A 122 7.00 14.86 4.69
C GLU A 122 5.58 14.88 4.12
N TYR A 123 4.68 14.06 4.67
CA TYR A 123 3.27 14.10 4.30
C TYR A 123 2.64 15.45 4.65
N GLN A 124 2.91 15.99 5.85
CA GLN A 124 2.42 17.31 6.23
C GLN A 124 3.00 18.41 5.33
N ARG A 125 4.27 18.31 4.94
CA ARG A 125 4.91 19.28 4.04
C ARG A 125 4.23 19.33 2.68
N LEU A 126 3.96 18.16 2.09
CA LEU A 126 3.33 18.00 0.78
C LEU A 126 1.83 18.29 0.80
N MET A 127 1.08 17.67 1.72
CA MET A 127 -0.39 17.62 1.70
C MET A 127 -1.05 18.61 2.67
N LYS A 128 -0.28 19.29 3.53
CA LYS A 128 -0.77 20.21 4.58
C LYS A 128 -1.80 19.58 5.54
N LYS A 129 -1.77 18.26 5.67
CA LYS A 129 -2.66 17.47 6.53
C LYS A 129 -1.87 16.52 7.42
N TYR A 130 -2.47 16.12 8.54
CA TYR A 130 -1.91 15.11 9.43
C TYR A 130 -2.49 13.74 9.13
N ILE A 131 -1.63 12.71 9.19
CA ILE A 131 -2.02 11.32 8.95
C ILE A 131 -1.60 10.40 10.09
N ARG A 132 -2.36 9.32 10.23
CA ARG A 132 -2.00 8.19 11.09
C ARG A 132 -1.23 7.16 10.26
N VAL A 133 0.06 7.02 10.56
CA VAL A 133 0.90 5.98 9.99
C VAL A 133 0.74 4.71 10.82
N LYS A 134 0.42 3.59 10.16
CA LYS A 134 0.32 2.26 10.76
C LYS A 134 1.64 1.54 10.54
N SER A 135 2.10 0.80 11.56
CA SER A 135 3.15 -0.18 11.39
C SER A 135 2.57 -1.58 11.46
N SER A 136 3.03 -2.44 10.57
CA SER A 136 2.88 -3.88 10.71
C SER A 136 4.12 -4.37 11.46
N GLY A 137 3.96 -5.26 12.45
CA GLY A 137 5.08 -5.76 13.23
C GLY A 137 6.19 -6.39 12.38
N THR A 138 7.36 -6.58 12.98
CA THR A 138 8.56 -7.14 12.32
C THR A 138 8.21 -8.39 11.53
N LYS A 139 8.38 -8.33 10.21
CA LYS A 139 8.25 -9.49 9.34
C LYS A 139 9.63 -10.12 9.20
N ILE A 140 9.71 -11.42 9.42
CA ILE A 140 10.93 -12.21 9.23
C ILE A 140 11.16 -12.36 7.71
N ARG A 141 12.42 -12.49 7.27
CA ARG A 141 12.81 -12.58 5.85
C ARG A 141 11.98 -13.61 5.06
N GLU A 142 11.67 -14.74 5.69
CA GLU A 142 10.86 -15.84 5.14
C GLU A 142 9.45 -15.44 4.69
N TYR A 143 8.94 -14.29 5.14
CA TYR A 143 7.63 -13.74 4.76
C TYR A 143 7.65 -12.88 3.50
N PHE A 144 8.81 -12.51 2.97
CA PHE A 144 8.89 -11.57 1.85
C PHE A 144 8.79 -12.21 0.47
N ASN A 145 8.91 -13.55 0.36
CA ASN A 145 8.88 -14.28 -0.93
C ASN A 145 8.00 -15.56 -0.93
N LYS A 146 7.06 -15.72 0.01
CA LYS A 146 6.14 -16.88 0.06
C LYS A 146 4.68 -16.45 0.14
N ASP A 147 3.81 -17.17 -0.57
CA ASP A 147 2.36 -17.06 -0.38
C ASP A 147 2.02 -17.38 1.09
N LEU A 148 1.27 -16.49 1.73
CA LEU A 148 0.74 -16.72 3.09
C LEU A 148 -0.03 -18.05 3.08
N PRO A 149 0.33 -19.00 3.97
CA PRO A 149 -0.22 -18.92 5.32
C PRO A 149 0.62 -19.63 6.39
N LEU A 150 1.07 -18.95 7.44
CA LEU A 150 1.38 -19.65 8.70
C LEU A 150 0.97 -18.78 9.90
N LYS A 151 0.06 -19.32 10.72
CA LYS A 151 -0.27 -18.76 12.04
C LYS A 151 0.99 -18.80 12.89
N ILE A 152 1.54 -17.64 13.22
CA ILE A 152 2.67 -17.52 14.14
C ILE A 152 2.17 -17.92 15.53
N GLN A 153 2.62 -19.07 16.02
CA GLN A 153 2.64 -19.32 17.46
C GLN A 153 3.87 -18.60 18.03
N PRO A 154 3.71 -17.76 19.07
CA PRO A 154 4.83 -17.04 19.65
C PRO A 154 5.72 -18.05 20.38
N LYS A 155 6.87 -18.38 19.81
CA LYS A 155 7.95 -19.01 20.58
C LYS A 155 8.93 -17.92 20.97
N GLU A 156 8.89 -17.59 22.25
CA GLU A 156 9.80 -16.68 22.94
C GLU A 156 11.23 -17.22 22.83
N GLN A 157 12.01 -16.68 21.91
CA GLN A 157 13.46 -16.84 21.94
C GLN A 157 14.10 -15.49 21.61
N ILE A 158 14.75 -14.89 22.60
CA ILE A 158 15.48 -13.63 22.45
C ILE A 158 16.75 -13.95 21.67
N ILE A 159 16.73 -13.71 20.37
CA ILE A 159 17.91 -13.80 19.51
C ILE A 159 18.61 -12.45 19.54
N GLY A 160 19.90 -12.44 19.86
CA GLY A 160 20.71 -11.22 19.85
C GLY A 160 20.81 -10.61 18.46
N SER A 161 20.81 -9.29 18.36
CA SER A 161 20.81 -8.53 17.09
C SER A 161 21.90 -8.95 16.11
N LYS A 162 23.10 -9.29 16.62
CA LYS A 162 24.22 -9.77 15.80
C LYS A 162 23.98 -11.16 15.20
N GLN A 163 23.42 -12.09 15.99
CA GLN A 163 23.11 -13.45 15.53
C GLN A 163 21.97 -13.45 14.51
N LEU A 164 20.98 -12.56 14.70
CA LEU A 164 19.91 -12.35 13.73
C LEU A 164 20.46 -11.75 12.43
N TYR A 165 21.40 -10.80 12.51
CA TYR A 165 22.05 -10.23 11.32
C TYR A 165 22.81 -11.29 10.53
N ASP A 166 23.61 -12.14 11.18
CA ASP A 166 24.37 -13.20 10.50
C ASP A 166 23.45 -14.26 9.86
N LEU A 167 22.31 -14.60 10.48
CA LEU A 167 21.31 -15.52 9.93
C LEU A 167 20.53 -14.93 8.75
N VAL A 168 20.23 -13.62 8.80
CA VAL A 168 19.39 -12.96 7.80
C VAL A 168 20.21 -12.39 6.64
N VAL A 169 21.49 -12.09 6.81
CA VAL A 169 22.33 -11.49 5.77
C VAL A 169 23.17 -12.53 5.03
N ASN A 170 23.59 -13.62 5.67
CA ASN A 170 24.37 -14.69 5.03
C ASN A 170 23.49 -15.83 4.46
N ASP A 171 22.18 -15.63 4.36
CA ASP A 171 21.31 -16.55 3.63
C ASP A 171 21.38 -16.15 2.14
N ASP A 172 22.22 -16.90 1.41
CA ASP A 172 22.71 -16.72 0.03
C ASP A 172 21.60 -16.86 -1.03
N ASP A 173 20.53 -16.09 -0.91
CA ASP A 173 19.53 -15.94 -1.98
C ASP A 173 19.75 -14.60 -2.70
N ASP A 174 20.63 -14.63 -3.72
CA ASP A 174 21.04 -13.49 -4.56
C ASP A 174 19.89 -12.79 -5.30
N ASN A 175 18.70 -13.41 -5.34
CA ASN A 175 17.52 -12.87 -6.03
C ASN A 175 16.52 -12.12 -5.12
N ASP A 176 16.79 -11.98 -3.82
CA ASP A 176 15.89 -11.30 -2.90
C ASP A 176 15.79 -9.78 -3.21
N ILE A 177 14.58 -9.22 -3.08
CA ILE A 177 14.29 -7.80 -3.38
C ILE A 177 15.17 -6.89 -2.52
N TYR A 178 15.42 -7.28 -1.27
CA TYR A 178 16.27 -6.54 -0.34
C TYR A 178 17.74 -6.50 -0.79
N SER A 179 18.29 -7.64 -1.22
CA SER A 179 19.68 -7.74 -1.72
C SER A 179 19.88 -6.96 -3.02
N ARG A 180 18.91 -7.05 -3.95
CA ARG A 180 18.91 -6.26 -5.20
C ARG A 180 18.82 -4.76 -4.97
N TYR A 181 18.03 -4.35 -3.98
CA TYR A 181 17.95 -2.93 -3.63
C TYR A 181 19.24 -2.47 -2.95
N LEU A 182 19.77 -3.23 -2.00
CA LEU A 182 21.03 -2.91 -1.34
C LEU A 182 22.18 -2.73 -2.34
N SER A 183 22.32 -3.63 -3.31
CA SER A 183 23.37 -3.53 -4.33
C SER A 183 23.19 -2.29 -5.23
N SER A 184 21.96 -1.99 -5.62
CA SER A 184 21.62 -0.75 -6.34
C SER A 184 21.93 0.50 -5.50
N TRP A 185 21.61 0.47 -4.20
CA TRP A 185 21.86 1.56 -3.26
C TRP A 185 23.36 1.82 -3.06
N TYR A 186 24.16 0.77 -2.92
CA TYR A 186 25.62 0.89 -2.87
C TYR A 186 26.19 1.49 -4.15
N SER A 187 25.73 1.02 -5.32
CA SER A 187 26.12 1.57 -6.63
C SER A 187 25.80 3.07 -6.72
N TRP A 188 24.60 3.45 -6.30
CA TRP A 188 24.13 4.83 -6.35
C TRP A 188 24.86 5.78 -5.40
N ILE A 189 25.27 5.33 -4.21
CA ILE A 189 26.08 6.14 -3.28
C ILE A 189 27.54 6.26 -3.74
N SER A 190 28.03 5.26 -4.47
CA SER A 190 29.39 5.28 -5.04
C SER A 190 29.52 6.09 -6.34
N SER A 191 28.41 6.61 -6.88
CA SER A 191 28.34 7.43 -8.10
C SER A 191 28.27 8.92 -7.76
#